data_AF-A0A317Z4C5-F1
#
_entry.id   AF-A0A317Z4C5-F1
#
_cell.length_a   1.000
_cell.length_b   1.000
_cell.length_c   1.000
_cell.angle_alpha   90.00
_cell.angle_beta   90.00
_cell.angle_gamma   90.00
#
_symmetry.space_group_name_H-M   'P 1'
#
loop_
_entity.id
_entity.type
_entity.pdbx_description
1 polymer ?
#
loop_
_entity_poly.entity_id
_entity_poly.type
_entity_poly.pdbx_seq_one_letter_code
_entity_poly.pdbx_strand_id
1 'polypeptide(L)'
;MTVKLKAQNFVDEKYGIIKNIYDLPTYYGLPKVYVKMAFGGQYNTAGFNASGAGITEAQAVNSAVGEYIERYSCLHPHRVMKVSKGVVKINPQKINASASANLDDYQWIHGYDLIQ
;
A
#
# COMPACT_ATOMS: atom_id res chain seq x y z
N MET A 1 19.18 1.44 -8.15
CA MET A 1 19.33 2.21 -6.90
C MET A 1 18.60 1.45 -5.80
N THR A 2 19.31 0.77 -4.91
CA THR A 2 18.68 -0.02 -3.84
C THR A 2 18.40 0.91 -2.67
N VAL A 3 17.17 1.37 -2.54
CA VAL A 3 16.76 2.16 -1.36
C VAL A 3 16.85 1.23 -0.15
N LYS A 4 17.91 1.39 0.66
CA LYS A 4 17.96 0.78 2.00
C LYS A 4 17.04 1.58 2.91
N LEU A 5 15.73 1.37 2.78
CA LEU A 5 14.81 1.74 3.86
C LEU A 5 15.29 0.98 5.10
N LYS A 6 15.51 1.67 6.22
CA LYS A 6 15.57 1.01 7.52
C LYS A 6 14.15 0.52 7.84
N ALA A 7 13.70 -0.53 7.14
CA ALA A 7 12.39 -1.15 7.31
C ALA A 7 12.12 -1.53 8.78
N GLN A 8 13.20 -1.72 9.56
CA GLN A 8 13.19 -1.90 11.01
C GLN A 8 12.32 -0.89 11.77
N ASN A 9 12.17 0.35 11.30
CA ASN A 9 11.38 1.34 12.03
C ASN A 9 9.86 1.03 12.00
N PHE A 10 9.39 0.27 11.01
CA PHE A 10 7.98 -0.10 10.87
C PHE A 10 7.69 -1.54 11.27
N VAL A 11 8.74 -2.37 11.33
CA VAL A 11 8.68 -3.80 11.62
C VAL A 11 9.14 -4.03 13.05
N ASP A 12 8.18 -4.24 13.94
CA ASP A 12 8.42 -4.56 15.36
C ASP A 12 7.18 -5.25 15.93
N GLU A 13 7.39 -6.34 16.66
CA GLU A 13 6.32 -7.17 17.21
C GLU A 13 5.41 -6.36 18.16
N LYS A 14 5.98 -5.44 18.94
CA LYS A 14 5.26 -4.71 19.98
C LYS A 14 4.69 -3.39 19.47
N TYR A 15 5.52 -2.55 18.87
CA TYR A 15 5.23 -1.17 18.51
C TYR A 15 5.14 -0.93 17.00
N GLY A 16 5.62 -1.85 16.19
CA GLY A 16 5.59 -1.74 14.73
C GLY A 16 4.17 -1.86 14.17
N ILE A 17 3.94 -1.19 13.04
CA ILE A 17 2.71 -1.40 12.26
C ILE A 17 2.74 -2.74 11.53
N ILE A 18 3.93 -3.25 11.21
CA ILE A 18 4.17 -4.60 10.71
C ILE A 18 4.72 -5.42 11.87
N LYS A 19 4.05 -6.53 12.21
CA LYS A 19 4.39 -7.37 13.35
C LYS A 19 5.47 -8.38 13.04
N ASN A 20 5.44 -8.92 11.83
CA ASN A 20 6.42 -9.88 11.38
C ASN A 20 6.52 -9.90 9.85
N ILE A 21 7.60 -10.47 9.34
CA ILE A 21 7.77 -10.79 7.93
C ILE A 21 7.97 -12.30 7.80
N TYR A 22 7.07 -12.94 7.07
CA TYR A 22 7.11 -14.38 6.83
C TYR A 22 7.66 -14.70 5.45
N ASP A 23 8.31 -15.86 5.39
CA ASP A 23 8.74 -16.46 4.15
C ASP A 23 7.58 -17.24 3.55
N LEU A 24 7.27 -16.94 2.29
CA LEU A 24 6.33 -17.77 1.54
C LEU A 24 7.12 -18.84 0.81
N PRO A 25 6.68 -20.11 0.87
CA PRO A 25 7.41 -21.21 0.27
C PRO A 25 7.59 -20.98 -1.22
N THR A 26 8.82 -21.11 -1.69
CA THR A 26 9.15 -21.13 -3.11
C THR A 26 9.18 -22.58 -3.58
N TYR A 27 8.42 -22.90 -4.62
CA TYR A 27 8.34 -24.27 -5.13
C TYR A 27 9.57 -24.64 -5.96
N TYR A 28 9.96 -25.91 -5.86
CA TYR A 28 11.06 -26.47 -6.65
C TYR A 28 10.76 -26.33 -8.16
N GLY A 29 11.72 -25.78 -8.91
CA GLY A 29 11.61 -25.57 -10.37
C GLY A 29 11.08 -24.21 -10.82
N LEU A 30 10.69 -23.32 -9.89
CA LEU A 30 10.34 -21.93 -10.23
C LEU A 30 11.60 -21.04 -10.37
N PRO A 31 11.54 -19.95 -11.16
CA PRO A 31 12.61 -18.95 -11.17
C PRO A 31 12.91 -18.51 -9.75
N LYS A 32 14.18 -18.24 -9.42
CA LYS A 32 14.61 -17.79 -8.07
C LYS A 32 14.02 -16.41 -7.74
N VAL A 33 12.74 -16.39 -7.40
CA VAL A 33 12.00 -15.25 -6.91
C VAL A 33 11.75 -15.51 -5.44
N TYR A 34 12.22 -14.60 -4.61
CA TYR A 34 11.92 -14.59 -3.19
C TYR A 34 10.56 -13.95 -3.02
N VAL A 35 9.70 -14.58 -2.22
CA VAL A 35 8.39 -14.03 -1.87
C VAL A 35 8.32 -13.94 -0.35
N LYS A 36 7.94 -12.76 0.15
CA LYS A 36 7.80 -12.46 1.57
C LYS A 36 6.40 -11.90 1.84
N MET A 37 5.93 -12.01 3.06
CA MET A 37 4.66 -11.44 3.50
C MET A 37 4.87 -10.60 4.75
N ALA A 38 4.54 -9.31 4.68
CA ALA A 38 4.43 -8.43 5.83
C ALA A 38 3.08 -8.66 6.51
N PHE A 39 3.12 -9.04 7.79
CA PHE A 39 1.94 -9.36 8.59
C PHE A 39 1.60 -8.21 9.54
N GLY A 40 0.34 -7.83 9.55
CA GLY A 40 -0.15 -6.71 10.32
C GLY A 40 -0.62 -7.01 11.73
N GLY A 41 -0.98 -5.95 12.45
CA GLY A 41 -1.52 -6.02 13.80
C GLY A 41 -3.02 -6.36 13.83
N GLN A 42 -3.76 -5.81 14.79
CA GLN A 42 -5.22 -5.96 14.81
C GLN A 42 -5.89 -5.21 13.65
N TYR A 43 -7.01 -5.73 13.14
CA TYR A 43 -7.74 -5.17 11.98
C TYR A 43 -8.03 -3.67 12.08
N ASN A 44 -8.28 -3.19 13.30
CA ASN A 44 -8.67 -1.82 13.61
C ASN A 44 -7.51 -0.82 13.55
N THR A 45 -6.27 -1.31 13.46
CA THR A 45 -5.07 -0.48 13.41
C THR A 45 -4.18 -0.82 12.22
N ALA A 46 -4.08 -2.09 11.80
CA ALA A 46 -3.26 -2.51 10.67
C ALA A 46 -3.50 -3.97 10.20
N GLY A 47 -4.64 -4.62 10.46
CA GLY A 47 -4.76 -6.10 10.35
C GLY A 47 -4.99 -6.69 8.96
N PHE A 48 -4.24 -6.25 7.96
CA PHE A 48 -4.15 -6.92 6.67
C PHE A 48 -2.73 -7.47 6.46
N ASN A 49 -2.57 -8.32 5.45
CA ASN A 49 -1.26 -8.81 5.04
C ASN A 49 -0.92 -8.23 3.67
N ALA A 50 0.35 -7.91 3.47
CA ALA A 50 0.86 -7.47 2.18
C ALA A 50 2.01 -8.36 1.75
N SER A 51 1.96 -8.87 0.51
CA SER A 51 3.04 -9.67 -0.05
C SER A 51 4.09 -8.80 -0.72
N GLY A 52 5.26 -9.36 -0.98
CA GLY A 52 6.28 -8.72 -1.80
C GLY A 52 7.18 -9.75 -2.45
N ALA A 53 7.69 -9.41 -3.63
CA ALA A 53 8.52 -10.30 -4.42
C ALA A 53 9.81 -9.61 -4.88
N GLY A 54 10.87 -10.38 -5.09
CA GLY A 54 12.15 -9.86 -5.56
C GLY A 54 13.10 -10.95 -6.03
N ILE A 55 14.09 -10.57 -6.85
CA ILE A 55 15.15 -11.50 -7.29
C ILE A 55 16.17 -11.75 -6.18
N THR A 56 16.16 -10.91 -5.13
CA THR A 56 16.87 -11.15 -3.87
C THR A 56 15.90 -11.09 -2.70
N GLU A 57 16.27 -11.76 -1.61
CA GLU A 57 15.50 -11.76 -0.38
C GLU A 57 15.22 -10.34 0.14
N ALA A 58 16.25 -9.49 0.15
CA ALA A 58 16.13 -8.11 0.60
C ALA A 58 15.17 -7.28 -0.26
N GLN A 59 15.10 -7.54 -1.58
CA GLN A 59 14.13 -6.90 -2.44
C GLN A 59 12.71 -7.36 -2.14
N ALA A 60 12.50 -8.65 -1.89
CA ALA A 60 11.20 -9.19 -1.52
C ALA A 60 10.71 -8.62 -0.18
N VAL A 61 11.60 -8.50 0.81
CA VAL A 61 11.32 -7.83 2.09
C VAL A 61 10.91 -6.37 1.86
N ASN A 62 11.71 -5.61 1.11
CA ASN A 62 11.41 -4.20 0.85
C ASN A 62 10.09 -4.02 0.07
N SER A 63 9.81 -4.91 -0.87
CA SER A 63 8.55 -4.93 -1.62
C SER A 63 7.36 -5.18 -0.69
N ALA A 64 7.46 -6.14 0.23
CA ALA A 64 6.37 -6.47 1.14
C ALA A 64 6.11 -5.33 2.13
N VAL A 65 7.17 -4.72 2.66
CA VAL A 65 7.08 -3.56 3.56
C VAL A 65 6.51 -2.34 2.83
N GLY A 66 6.95 -2.09 1.59
CA GLY A 66 6.46 -0.99 0.78
C GLY A 66 4.96 -1.11 0.49
N GLU A 67 4.53 -2.29 0.02
CA GLU A 67 3.11 -2.57 -0.23
C GLU A 67 2.28 -2.42 1.06
N TYR A 68 2.81 -2.88 2.19
CA TYR A 68 2.13 -2.73 3.46
C TYR A 68 1.93 -1.26 3.86
N ILE A 69 2.99 -0.45 3.78
CA ILE A 69 2.94 0.97 4.12
C ILE A 69 1.98 1.72 3.19
N GLU A 70 2.03 1.44 1.88
CA GLU A 70 1.11 2.03 0.89
C GLU A 70 -0.36 1.79 1.28
N ARG A 71 -0.71 0.52 1.53
CA ARG A 71 -2.07 0.14 1.95
C ARG A 71 -2.46 0.77 3.27
N TYR A 72 -1.55 0.77 4.25
CA TYR A 72 -1.78 1.37 5.57
C TYR A 72 -2.09 2.86 5.44
N SER A 73 -1.30 3.59 4.64
CA SER A 73 -1.47 5.02 4.40
C SER A 73 -2.79 5.36 3.71
N CYS A 74 -3.28 4.52 2.80
CA CYS A 74 -4.59 4.70 2.18
C CYS A 74 -5.76 4.55 3.17
N LEU A 75 -5.62 3.67 4.17
CA LEU A 75 -6.67 3.41 5.17
C LEU A 75 -6.68 4.43 6.33
N HIS A 76 -5.56 5.11 6.57
CA HIS A 76 -5.40 6.04 7.70
C HIS A 76 -5.03 7.45 7.23
N PRO A 77 -5.88 8.13 6.42
CA PRO A 77 -5.60 9.50 6.00
C PRO A 77 -5.64 10.44 7.21
N HIS A 78 -4.50 11.04 7.56
CA HIS A 78 -4.40 11.97 8.69
C HIS A 78 -5.34 13.19 8.60
N ARG A 79 -5.76 13.57 7.39
CA ARG A 79 -6.71 14.65 7.13
C ARG A 79 -7.51 14.36 5.86
N VAL A 80 -8.80 14.11 5.99
CA VAL A 80 -9.72 14.30 4.85
C VAL A 80 -9.82 15.80 4.63
N MET A 81 -9.00 16.33 3.72
CA MET A 81 -9.10 17.73 3.33
C MET A 81 -10.44 17.92 2.64
N LYS A 82 -11.34 18.70 3.26
CA LYS A 82 -12.58 19.14 2.60
C LYS A 82 -12.23 19.78 1.26
N VAL A 83 -12.66 19.16 0.17
CA VAL A 83 -12.50 19.72 -1.17
C VAL A 83 -13.43 20.93 -1.29
N SER A 84 -12.88 22.08 -1.70
CA SER A 84 -13.68 23.29 -1.91
C SER A 84 -14.65 23.07 -3.09
N LYS A 85 -15.83 23.69 -3.03
CA LYS A 85 -16.93 23.48 -4.00
C LYS A 85 -16.58 23.82 -5.47
N GLY A 86 -15.43 24.43 -5.74
CA GLY A 86 -15.00 24.88 -7.07
C GLY A 86 -13.89 24.07 -7.73
N VAL A 87 -13.42 22.97 -7.13
CA VAL A 87 -12.36 22.14 -7.71
C VAL A 87 -12.92 21.19 -8.77
N VAL A 88 -12.24 21.09 -9.92
CA VAL A 88 -12.57 20.12 -10.96
C VAL A 88 -12.39 18.71 -10.42
N LYS A 89 -13.48 17.95 -10.37
CA LYS A 89 -13.49 16.53 -10.02
C LYS A 89 -13.22 15.69 -11.26
N ILE A 90 -12.43 14.62 -11.14
CA ILE A 90 -12.22 13.66 -12.22
C ILE A 90 -13.39 12.68 -12.23
N ASN A 91 -14.12 12.59 -13.34
CA ASN A 91 -15.20 11.61 -13.49
C ASN A 91 -14.62 10.17 -13.33
N PRO A 92 -15.09 9.38 -12.34
CA PRO A 92 -14.62 8.02 -12.11
C PRO A 92 -14.73 7.09 -13.32
N GLN A 93 -15.68 7.33 -14.23
CA GLN A 93 -15.85 6.54 -15.45
C GLN A 93 -14.68 6.69 -16.45
N LYS A 94 -13.87 7.75 -16.32
CA LYS A 94 -12.61 7.87 -17.08
C LYS A 94 -11.55 6.86 -16.64
N ILE A 95 -11.68 6.32 -15.42
CA ILE A 95 -10.74 5.36 -14.82
C ILE A 95 -11.34 3.95 -14.87
N ASN A 96 -12.63 3.81 -14.56
CA ASN A 96 -13.36 2.55 -14.57
C ASN A 96 -14.78 2.75 -15.13
N ALA A 97 -15.07 2.22 -16.31
CA ALA A 97 -16.35 2.39 -17.00
C ALA A 97 -17.56 1.88 -16.17
N SER A 98 -17.35 0.95 -15.24
CA SER A 98 -18.40 0.41 -14.36
C SER A 98 -18.67 1.28 -13.13
N ALA A 99 -17.92 2.37 -12.91
CA ALA A 99 -18.12 3.27 -11.79
C ALA A 99 -19.40 4.11 -11.97
N SER A 100 -19.99 4.55 -10.85
CA SER A 100 -21.09 5.50 -10.86
C SER A 100 -20.65 6.82 -11.48
N ALA A 101 -21.48 7.36 -12.37
CA ALA A 101 -21.29 8.70 -12.93
C ALA A 101 -21.67 9.81 -11.93
N ASN A 102 -22.40 9.47 -10.86
CA ASN A 102 -22.85 10.44 -9.87
C ASN A 102 -21.69 10.81 -8.93
N LEU A 103 -21.15 12.02 -9.08
CA LEU A 103 -19.99 12.49 -8.31
C LEU A 103 -20.26 12.65 -6.81
N ASP A 104 -21.52 12.67 -6.40
CA ASP A 104 -21.91 12.78 -4.99
C ASP A 104 -21.90 11.43 -4.26
N ASP A 105 -21.76 10.31 -4.99
CA ASP A 105 -21.59 8.97 -4.39
C ASP A 105 -20.20 8.77 -3.77
N TYR A 106 -19.28 9.73 -3.96
CA TYR A 106 -17.86 9.60 -3.65
C TYR A 106 -17.39 10.63 -2.62
N GLN A 107 -16.41 10.21 -1.81
CA GLN A 107 -15.57 11.13 -1.04
C GLN A 107 -14.37 11.58 -1.88
N TRP A 108 -14.07 12.87 -1.82
CA TRP A 108 -13.03 13.48 -2.64
C TRP A 108 -11.85 13.91 -1.79
N ILE A 109 -10.65 13.75 -2.34
CA ILE A 109 -9.38 14.26 -1.79
C ILE A 109 -8.70 15.12 -2.85
N HIS A 110 -7.92 16.11 -2.40
CA HIS A 110 -7.15 16.96 -3.30
C HIS A 110 -5.98 16.19 -3.93
N GLY A 111 -5.83 16.28 -5.25
CA GLY A 111 -4.69 15.77 -6.01
C GLY A 111 -4.01 16.88 -6.81
N TYR A 112 -2.77 16.67 -7.23
CA TYR A 112 -2.05 17.57 -8.13
C TYR A 112 -1.95 16.93 -9.52
N ASP A 113 -2.17 17.74 -10.56
CA ASP A 113 -1.88 17.34 -11.94
C ASP A 113 -0.36 17.44 -12.18
N LEU A 114 0.27 16.34 -12.59
CA LEU A 114 1.71 16.24 -12.79
C LEU A 114 2.14 16.38 -14.26
N ILE A 115 1.18 16.54 -15.19
CA ILE A 115 1.43 16.55 -16.65
C ILE A 115 1.50 17.98 -17.23
N GLN A 116 1.30 19.02 -16.39
CA GLN A 116 1.34 20.43 -16.84
C GLN A 116 2.60 20.81 -17.60
#